data_AF-A0A3N9P1U4-F1
#
_entry.id   AF-A0A3N9P1U4-F1
#
_cell.length_a   1.000
_cell.length_b   1.000
_cell.length_c   1.000
_cell.angle_alpha   90.00
_cell.angle_beta   90.00
_cell.angle_gamma   90.00
#
_symmetry.space_group_name_H-M   'P 1'
#
loop_
_entity.id
_entity.type
_entity.pdbx_description
1 polymer ?
#
loop_
_entity_poly.entity_id
_entity_poly.type
_entity_poly.pdbx_seq_one_letter_code
_entity_poly.pdbx_strand_id
1 'polypeptide(L)' 'MNRVELIITCENCGHVEHLTARDEEESARLIDRFTCPGQCSPKYYSYITIEQVSIDALAKPVKVAQVA' A
#
# COMPACT_ATOMS: atom_id res chain seq x y z
N MET A 1 -13.27 0.07 8.66
CA MET A 1 -12.41 -0.67 7.71
C MET A 1 -11.26 0.25 7.37
N ASN A 2 -10.03 -0.16 7.70
CA ASN A 2 -8.86 0.55 7.20
C ASN A 2 -8.85 0.42 5.68
N ARG A 3 -8.47 1.49 4.99
CA ARG A 3 -8.28 1.48 3.55
C ARG A 3 -6.79 1.59 3.28
N VAL A 4 -6.34 0.94 2.23
CA VAL A 4 -4.97 1.04 1.73
C VAL A 4 -5.01 2.02 0.56
N GLU A 5 -4.31 3.13 0.69
CA GLU A 5 -4.02 3.98 -0.47
C GLU A 5 -2.90 3.32 -1.28
N LEU A 6 -3.07 3.24 -2.59
CA LEU A 6 -2.11 2.67 -3.52
C LEU A 6 -1.74 3.75 -4.53
N ILE A 7 -0.46 4.09 -4.63
CA ILE A 7 0.04 5.04 -5.61
C ILE A 7 0.92 4.25 -6.58
N ILE A 8 0.58 4.26 -7.86
CA ILE A 8 1.34 3.60 -8.93
C ILE A 8 1.96 4.66 -9.83
N THR A 9 3.27 4.60 -10.02
CA THR A 9 4.01 5.53 -10.89
C THR A 9 4.62 4.76 -12.05
N CYS A 10 4.47 5.28 -13.27
CA CYS A 10 5.22 4.80 -14.43
C CYS A 10 6.47 5.65 -14.61
N GLU A 11 7.65 5.09 -14.29
CA GLU A 11 8.94 5.79 -14.36
C GLU A 11 9.39 6.12 -15.79
N ASN A 12 8.74 5.52 -16.81
CA ASN A 12 9.06 5.79 -18.21
C ASN A 12 8.36 7.04 -18.75
N CYS A 13 7.07 7.25 -18.43
CA CYS A 13 6.29 8.37 -18.96
C CYS A 13 5.87 9.40 -17.88
N GLY A 14 6.14 9.12 -16.61
CA GLY A 14 5.81 10.00 -15.48
C GLY A 14 4.33 9.99 -15.08
N HIS A 15 3.51 9.05 -15.57
CA HIS A 15 2.11 8.94 -15.12
C HIS A 15 2.06 8.48 -13.68
N VAL A 16 1.21 9.11 -12.87
CA VAL A 16 0.96 8.75 -11.47
C VAL A 16 -0.53 8.49 -11.31
N GLU A 17 -0.86 7.32 -10.76
CA GLU A 17 -2.24 6.89 -10.50
C GLU A 17 -2.45 6.69 -9.01
N HIS A 18 -3.55 7.22 -8.48
CA HIS A 18 -3.95 7.06 -7.08
C HIS A 18 -5.19 6.19 -7.00
N LEU A 19 -5.05 5.05 -6.32
CA LEU A 19 -6.10 4.06 -6.13
C LEU A 19 -6.35 3.84 -4.64
N THR A 20 -7.49 3.24 -4.34
CA THR A 20 -7.83 2.81 -2.98
C THR A 20 -8.22 1.35 -3.00
N ALA A 21 -7.61 0.57 -2.11
CA ALA A 21 -7.91 -0.82 -1.86
C ALA A 21 -8.50 -1.00 -0.45
N ARG A 22 -9.29 -2.05 -0.27
CA ARG A 22 -9.85 -2.47 1.02
C ARG A 22 -8.80 -3.13 1.91
N ASP A 23 -7.82 -3.80 1.31
CA ASP A 23 -6.77 -4.55 1.97
C ASP A 23 -5.56 -4.72 1.03
N GLU A 24 -4.49 -5.31 1.55
CA GLU A 24 -3.28 -5.60 0.76
C GLU A 24 -3.54 -6.53 -0.42
N GLU A 25 -4.44 -7.52 -0.28
CA GLU A 25 -4.75 -8.49 -1.34
C GLU A 25 -5.43 -7.81 -2.55
N GLU A 26 -6.36 -6.89 -2.29
CA GLU A 26 -6.95 -6.05 -3.32
C GLU A 26 -5.93 -5.09 -3.95
N SER A 27 -5.00 -4.55 -3.17
CA SER A 27 -3.93 -3.69 -3.72
C SER A 27 -3.05 -4.44 -4.74
N ALA A 28 -2.67 -5.69 -4.46
CA ALA A 28 -1.92 -6.53 -5.38
C ALA A 28 -2.69 -6.78 -6.69
N ARG A 29 -4.00 -7.06 -6.60
CA ARG A 29 -4.87 -7.22 -7.78
C ARG A 29 -4.98 -5.95 -8.62
N LEU A 30 -4.98 -4.77 -7.99
CA LEU A 30 -4.99 -3.49 -8.70
C LEU A 30 -3.67 -3.25 -9.44
N ILE A 31 -2.54 -3.57 -8.82
CA ILE A 31 -1.21 -3.48 -9.45
C ILE A 31 -1.15 -4.39 -10.68
N ASP A 32 -1.56 -5.65 -10.55
CA ASP A 32 -1.52 -6.63 -11.66
C ASP A 32 -2.38 -6.24 -12.87
N ARG A 33 -3.46 -5.48 -12.63
CA ARG A 33 -4.40 -5.05 -13.67
C ARG A 33 -4.08 -3.65 -14.21
N PHE A 34 -3.19 -2.91 -13.56
CA PHE A 34 -2.89 -1.55 -13.94
C PHE A 34 -2.23 -1.52 -15.33
N THR A 35 -2.77 -0.67 -16.19
CA THR A 35 -2.20 -0.39 -17.50
C THR A 35 -1.96 1.10 -17.63
N CYS A 36 -0.70 1.49 -17.82
CA CYS A 36 -0.34 2.88 -18.01
C CYS A 36 -1.04 3.45 -19.26
N PRO A 37 -1.67 4.64 -19.20
CA PRO A 37 -2.29 5.29 -20.37
C PRO A 37 -1.31 5.51 -21.53
N GLY A 38 -0.02 5.69 -21.23
CA GLY A 38 1.06 5.75 -22.20
C GLY A 38 1.48 4.40 -22.79
N GLN A 39 0.74 3.32 -22.49
CA GLN A 39 1.00 1.94 -22.94
C GLN A 39 2.44 1.46 -22.66
N CYS A 40 3.02 1.96 -21.58
CA CYS A 40 4.37 1.59 -21.17
C CYS A 40 4.41 0.15 -20.64
N SER A 41 5.58 -0.48 -20.70
CA SER A 41 5.75 -1.83 -20.16
C SER A 41 5.65 -1.84 -18.62
N PRO A 42 5.02 -2.86 -18.01
CA PRO A 42 4.92 -2.97 -16.54
C PRO A 42 6.24 -2.99 -15.79
N LYS A 43 7.35 -3.34 -16.46
CA LYS A 43 8.70 -3.31 -15.86
C LYS A 43 9.14 -1.92 -15.40
N TYR A 44 8.45 -0.86 -15.83
CA TYR A 44 8.72 0.52 -15.44
C TYR A 44 7.78 1.03 -14.35
N TYR A 45 6.93 0.17 -13.78
CA TYR A 45 5.99 0.58 -12.75
C TYR A 45 6.65 0.47 -11.38
N SER A 46 6.56 1.53 -10.59
CA SER A 46 6.84 1.54 -9.16
C SER A 46 5.52 1.76 -8.42
N TYR A 47 5.41 1.27 -7.18
CA TYR A 47 4.22 1.49 -6.37
C TYR A 47 4.53 1.59 -4.89
N ILE A 48 3.68 2.32 -4.18
CA ILE A 48 3.68 2.40 -2.72
C ILE A 48 2.27 2.17 -2.20
N THR A 49 2.17 1.44 -1.09
CA THR A 49 0.93 1.27 -0.33
C THR A 49 1.04 2.03 0.98
N ILE A 50 -0.04 2.71 1.38
CA ILE A 50 -0.13 3.46 2.63
C ILE A 50 -1.34 2.94 3.38
N GLU A 51 -1.12 2.36 4.56
CA GLU A 51 -2.17 1.90 5.46
C GLU A 51 -2.19 2.75 6.73
N GLN A 52 -3.39 3.08 7.21
CA GLN A 52 -3.57 3.71 8.52
C GLN A 52 -3.67 2.64 9.60
N VAL A 53 -2.72 2.66 10.55
CA VAL A 53 -2.77 1.84 11.76
C VAL A 53 -3.25 2.67 12.94
N SER A 54 -4.14 2.10 13.75
CA SER A 54 -4.55 2.72 15.02
C SER A 54 -3.42 2.59 16.05
N ILE A 55 -3.19 3.65 16.83
CA ILE A 55 -2.21 3.65 17.92
C ILE A 55 -2.56 2.57 18.96
N ASP A 56 -3.85 2.36 19.23
CA ASP A 56 -4.31 1.34 20.18
C ASP A 56 -3.95 -0.08 19.71
N ALA A 57 -3.93 -0.32 18.40
CA ALA A 57 -3.51 -1.60 17.83
C ALA A 57 -2.00 -1.87 17.99
N LEU A 58 -1.19 -0.82 18.19
CA LEU A 58 0.26 -0.91 18.39
C LEU A 58 0.65 -1.10 19.87
N ALA A 59 -0.27 -0.83 20.81
CA ALA A 59 -0.03 -0.97 22.23
C ALA A 59 -0.01 -2.45 22.67
N LYS A 60 1.14 -3.13 22.52
CA LYS A 60 1.37 -4.40 23.22
C LYS A 60 1.42 -4.14 24.74
N PRO A 61 0.72 -4.93 25.58
CA PRO A 61 0.86 -4.80 27.02
C PRO A 61 2.30 -5.11 27.41
N VAL A 62 3.00 -4.10 27.95
CA VAL A 62 4.30 -4.30 28.58
C VAL A 62 4.07 -5.15 29.82
N LYS A 63 4.42 -6.44 29.76
CA LYS A 63 4.50 -7.28 30.95
C LYS A 63 5.66 -6.77 31.79
N VAL A 64 5.36 -5.91 32.76
CA VAL A 64 6.33 -5.56 33.80
C VAL A 64 6.54 -6.84 34.62
N ALA A 65 7.71 -7.46 34.47
CA ALA A 65 8.09 -8.56 35.34
C ALA A 65 8.22 -8.00 36.76
N GLN A 66 7.32 -8.39 37.66
CA GLN A 66 7.50 -8.17 39.10
C GLN A 66 8.70 -9.01 39.53
N VAL A 67 9.78 -8.35 39.94
CA VAL A 67 10.88 -8.98 40.65
C VAL A 67 10.44 -9.09 42.10
N ALA A 68 10.33 -10.33 42.59
CA ALA A 68 10.03 -10.68 43.97
C ALA A 68 11.24 -10.48 44.88
#